data_AF-S6EN98-F1
#
_entry.id   AF-S6EN98-F1
#
_cell.length_a   1.000
_cell.length_b   1.000
_cell.length_c   1.000
_cell.angle_alpha   90.00
_cell.angle_beta   90.00
_cell.angle_gamma   90.00
#
_symmetry.space_group_name_H-M   'P 1'
#
loop_
_entity.id
_entity.type
_entity.pdbx_description
1 polymer ?
#
loop_
_entity_poly.entity_id
_entity_poly.type
_entity_poly.pdbx_seq_one_letter_code
_entity_poly.pdbx_strand_id
1 'polypeptide(L)'
;MYDLIVVGGGPAGLAAAYEAYNEGIKNILIIERDNELGGILNQCIHNGFGLHTFKEELTGPEYAQRFIDMLKDTNVKVMLNTMVLDIDKDKNVHAINPKDGYVVLQGKAIILSMGCRERTRGAINIPGDRPSGVFTAGAAQRYINMEGYMPGKKVLILGSGDIGLIMARRMTLEGAKVEGVVELMPYSNGLNRNIVQCLQDYDIPLYLSHTVIDIVGKERLQKVVIAQVDEKRRPIKGTEKEFEVDTLLLSVGLIPENELSSKAGIEKDMRTNGLIVSESMETSIDGIFACGNVVHVHDLVDFVTQESKHAGKSAAKYIKDELKKGEAIKIINGQNINYTVPQKVTVEAIDGNMTVFMRVNNIYHNKVLVVREGDKEIASFKRAHLAPSEMEKIILPRKLLEGIKGDLTISLE
;
A
#
# COMPACT_ATOMS: atom_id res chain seq x y z
N MET A 1 27.67 -11.90 5.83
CA MET A 1 27.39 -10.88 4.79
C MET A 1 26.50 -11.50 3.74
N TYR A 2 25.45 -10.80 3.34
CA TYR A 2 24.52 -11.18 2.28
C TYR A 2 24.75 -10.30 1.04
N ASP A 3 24.43 -10.80 -0.15
CA ASP A 3 24.40 -9.95 -1.34
C ASP A 3 23.17 -9.02 -1.27
N LEU A 4 22.03 -9.56 -0.84
CA LEU A 4 20.78 -8.83 -0.71
C LEU A 4 20.06 -9.18 0.59
N ILE A 5 19.60 -8.17 1.32
CA ILE A 5 18.65 -8.33 2.43
C ILE A 5 17.31 -7.69 2.02
N VAL A 6 16.22 -8.42 2.18
CA VAL A 6 14.86 -7.93 1.93
C VAL A 6 14.12 -7.87 3.26
N VAL A 7 13.59 -6.70 3.61
CA VAL A 7 12.88 -6.47 4.87
C VAL A 7 11.37 -6.48 4.60
N GLY A 8 10.70 -7.53 5.09
CA GLY A 8 9.30 -7.85 4.83
C GLY A 8 9.14 -9.08 3.94
N GLY A 9 8.33 -10.05 4.38
CA GLY A 9 7.99 -11.30 3.70
C GLY A 9 6.59 -11.28 3.07
N GLY A 10 6.02 -10.10 2.82
CA GLY A 10 4.80 -9.91 2.05
C GLY A 10 5.01 -10.03 0.53
N PRO A 11 3.96 -9.82 -0.30
CA PRO A 11 4.05 -10.00 -1.76
C PRO A 11 5.16 -9.15 -2.41
N ALA A 12 5.38 -7.94 -1.90
CA ALA A 12 6.47 -7.07 -2.37
C ALA A 12 7.85 -7.72 -2.17
N GLY A 13 8.16 -8.11 -0.93
CA GLY A 13 9.46 -8.69 -0.60
C GLY A 13 9.69 -10.04 -1.26
N LEU A 14 8.66 -10.89 -1.34
CA LEU A 14 8.74 -12.18 -2.03
C LEU A 14 9.03 -12.00 -3.53
N ALA A 15 8.30 -11.10 -4.21
CA ALA A 15 8.50 -10.81 -5.62
C ALA A 15 9.88 -10.21 -5.91
N ALA A 16 10.34 -9.27 -5.07
CA ALA A 16 11.65 -8.65 -5.20
C ALA A 16 12.80 -9.65 -5.00
N ALA A 17 12.72 -10.49 -3.97
CA ALA A 17 13.72 -11.53 -3.70
C ALA A 17 13.79 -12.56 -4.82
N TYR A 18 12.63 -13.02 -5.31
CA TYR A 18 12.57 -13.97 -6.41
C TYR A 18 13.13 -13.40 -7.72
N GLU A 19 12.80 -12.15 -8.04
CA GLU A 19 13.34 -11.49 -9.25
C GLU A 19 14.85 -11.32 -9.16
N ALA A 20 15.37 -10.87 -8.01
CA ALA A 20 16.81 -10.74 -7.79
C ALA A 20 17.53 -12.11 -7.92
N TYR A 21 16.90 -13.20 -7.47
CA TYR A 21 17.44 -14.55 -7.64
C TYR A 21 17.53 -15.00 -9.11
N ASN A 22 16.50 -14.67 -9.91
CA ASN A 22 16.47 -14.95 -11.34
C ASN A 22 17.50 -14.12 -12.11
N GLU A 23 17.75 -12.90 -11.65
CA GLU A 23 18.85 -12.05 -12.12
C GLU A 23 20.22 -12.55 -11.62
N GLY A 24 20.30 -13.70 -10.93
CA GLY A 24 21.55 -14.39 -10.63
C GLY A 24 22.16 -14.08 -9.26
N ILE A 25 21.47 -13.32 -8.40
CA ILE A 25 21.92 -13.11 -7.02
C ILE A 25 21.62 -14.37 -6.19
N LYS A 26 22.63 -14.96 -5.55
CA LYS A 26 22.50 -16.27 -4.88
C LYS A 26 22.55 -16.22 -3.36
N ASN A 27 22.98 -15.13 -2.74
CA ASN A 27 23.03 -15.01 -1.28
C ASN A 27 22.03 -13.95 -0.79
N ILE A 28 20.75 -14.33 -0.81
CA ILE A 28 19.62 -13.45 -0.45
C ILE A 28 19.03 -13.88 0.89
N LEU A 29 18.67 -12.91 1.73
CA LEU A 29 17.93 -13.11 2.97
C LEU A 29 16.65 -12.28 2.98
N ILE A 30 15.51 -12.92 3.23
CA ILE A 30 14.25 -12.26 3.60
C ILE A 30 14.12 -12.27 5.13
N ILE A 31 13.82 -11.12 5.72
CA ILE A 31 13.52 -10.98 7.15
C ILE A 31 12.04 -10.65 7.30
N GLU A 32 11.31 -11.47 8.05
CA GLU A 32 9.88 -11.32 8.33
C GLU A 32 9.63 -11.35 9.84
N ARG A 33 8.83 -10.39 10.31
CA ARG A 33 8.49 -10.25 11.73
C ARG A 33 7.47 -11.29 12.19
N ASP A 34 6.57 -11.73 11.31
CA ASP A 34 5.56 -12.72 11.62
C ASP A 34 6.13 -14.16 11.58
N ASN A 35 5.32 -15.12 12.04
CA ASN A 35 5.67 -16.52 12.09
C ASN A 35 5.57 -17.25 10.75
N GLU A 36 5.08 -16.58 9.71
CA GLU A 36 4.91 -17.09 8.35
C GLU A 36 5.08 -15.97 7.30
N LEU A 37 5.29 -16.37 6.04
CA LEU A 37 5.36 -15.46 4.90
C LEU A 37 3.96 -15.14 4.37
N GLY A 38 3.85 -14.09 3.54
CA GLY A 38 2.63 -13.69 2.83
C GLY A 38 2.07 -12.35 3.28
N GLY A 39 2.46 -11.88 4.48
CA GLY A 39 2.06 -10.58 5.01
C GLY A 39 0.54 -10.45 5.11
N ILE A 40 0.00 -9.30 4.70
CA ILE A 40 -1.44 -9.03 4.83
C ILE A 40 -2.32 -9.98 3.99
N LEU A 41 -1.78 -10.58 2.93
CA LEU A 41 -2.55 -11.41 2.02
C LEU A 41 -3.12 -12.67 2.67
N ASN A 42 -2.45 -13.20 3.71
CA ASN A 42 -2.94 -14.38 4.44
C ASN A 42 -4.30 -14.13 5.10
N GLN A 43 -4.65 -12.87 5.34
CA GLN A 43 -5.93 -12.45 5.92
C GLN A 43 -6.98 -12.14 4.86
N CYS A 44 -6.60 -12.00 3.58
CA CYS A 44 -7.50 -11.61 2.50
C CYS A 44 -8.21 -12.82 1.87
N ILE A 45 -9.12 -13.44 2.62
CA ILE A 45 -9.93 -14.59 2.16
C ILE A 45 -11.10 -14.11 1.28
N HIS A 46 -10.78 -13.66 0.08
CA HIS A 46 -11.72 -13.33 -1.00
C HIS A 46 -10.97 -13.29 -2.33
N ASN A 47 -11.70 -13.40 -3.44
CA ASN A 47 -11.12 -13.34 -4.79
C ASN A 47 -10.72 -11.91 -5.20
N GLY A 48 -10.07 -11.81 -6.36
CA GLY A 48 -9.69 -10.54 -6.99
C GLY A 48 -8.19 -10.29 -7.08
N PHE A 49 -7.37 -11.30 -6.74
CA PHE A 49 -5.91 -11.26 -6.83
C PHE A 49 -5.42 -12.07 -8.04
N GLY A 50 -4.28 -11.74 -8.64
CA GLY A 50 -3.58 -12.63 -9.57
C GLY A 50 -3.90 -12.47 -11.06
N LEU A 51 -4.93 -11.70 -11.42
CA LEU A 51 -5.39 -11.60 -12.82
C LEU A 51 -4.30 -11.10 -13.79
N HIS A 52 -3.43 -10.19 -13.34
CA HIS A 52 -2.37 -9.67 -14.22
C HIS A 52 -1.07 -10.48 -14.10
N THR A 53 -0.71 -10.88 -12.88
CA THR A 53 0.55 -11.56 -12.54
C THR A 53 0.52 -13.02 -12.97
N PHE A 54 -0.55 -13.73 -12.60
CA PHE A 54 -0.68 -15.18 -12.75
C PHE A 54 -1.71 -15.59 -13.81
N LYS A 55 -2.45 -14.62 -14.38
CA LYS A 55 -3.52 -14.84 -15.37
C LYS A 55 -4.64 -15.73 -14.85
N GLU A 56 -4.88 -15.66 -13.55
CA GLU A 56 -5.83 -16.49 -12.82
C GLU A 56 -6.44 -15.67 -11.69
N GLU A 57 -7.70 -15.95 -11.36
CA GLU A 57 -8.37 -15.33 -10.22
C GLU A 57 -8.07 -16.15 -8.96
N LEU A 58 -7.37 -15.52 -8.02
CA LEU A 58 -6.91 -16.13 -6.78
C LEU A 58 -7.46 -15.37 -5.57
N THR A 59 -7.45 -16.05 -4.43
CA THR A 59 -7.53 -15.42 -3.11
C THR A 59 -6.19 -14.83 -2.69
N GLY A 60 -6.18 -14.00 -1.63
CA GLY A 60 -4.95 -13.47 -1.05
C GLY A 60 -3.96 -14.56 -0.64
N PRO A 61 -4.36 -15.55 0.18
CA PRO A 61 -3.48 -16.63 0.59
C PRO A 61 -2.91 -17.44 -0.59
N GLU A 62 -3.74 -17.74 -1.61
CA GLU A 62 -3.27 -18.44 -2.81
C GLU A 62 -2.25 -17.62 -3.59
N TYR A 63 -2.45 -16.30 -3.72
CA TYR A 63 -1.49 -15.40 -4.35
C TYR A 63 -0.14 -15.41 -3.61
N ALA A 64 -0.16 -15.32 -2.28
CA ALA A 64 1.04 -15.40 -1.45
C ALA A 64 1.72 -16.76 -1.59
N GLN A 65 0.94 -17.83 -1.53
CA GLN A 65 1.44 -19.21 -1.60
C GLN A 65 2.17 -19.48 -2.92
N ARG A 66 1.71 -18.95 -4.06
CA ARG A 66 2.44 -19.07 -5.34
C ARG A 66 3.84 -18.51 -5.27
N PHE A 67 4.03 -17.33 -4.70
CA PHE A 67 5.35 -16.74 -4.54
C PHE A 67 6.22 -17.51 -3.54
N ILE A 68 5.62 -18.01 -2.45
CA ILE A 68 6.32 -18.85 -1.48
C ILE A 68 6.81 -20.13 -2.16
N ASP A 69 5.98 -20.78 -2.96
CA ASP A 69 6.34 -21.99 -3.71
C ASP A 69 7.44 -21.72 -4.73
N MET A 70 7.37 -20.60 -5.45
CA MET A 70 8.44 -20.16 -6.36
C MET A 70 9.79 -19.99 -5.65
N LEU A 71 9.79 -19.56 -4.38
CA LEU A 71 11.02 -19.44 -3.58
C LEU A 71 11.53 -20.78 -3.03
N LYS A 72 10.68 -21.80 -2.85
CA LYS A 72 11.09 -23.12 -2.33
C LYS A 72 12.15 -23.79 -3.21
N ASP A 73 12.11 -23.56 -4.51
CA ASP A 73 13.07 -24.10 -5.49
C ASP A 73 14.33 -23.24 -5.64
N THR A 74 14.55 -22.29 -4.71
CA THR A 74 15.70 -21.38 -4.70
C THR A 74 16.56 -21.59 -3.45
N ASN A 75 17.69 -20.90 -3.38
CA ASN A 75 18.53 -20.86 -2.17
C ASN A 75 18.32 -19.58 -1.33
N VAL A 76 17.23 -18.84 -1.59
CA VAL A 76 16.84 -17.66 -0.80
C VAL A 76 16.56 -18.10 0.63
N LYS A 77 17.22 -17.45 1.59
CA LYS A 77 17.03 -17.74 3.01
C LYS A 77 15.91 -16.88 3.59
N VAL A 78 15.21 -17.41 4.57
CA VAL A 78 14.12 -16.72 5.27
C VAL A 78 14.38 -16.77 6.77
N MET A 79 14.27 -15.62 7.42
CA MET A 79 14.28 -15.47 8.88
C MET A 79 12.91 -14.97 9.34
N LEU A 80 12.08 -15.90 9.80
CA LEU A 80 10.77 -15.64 10.41
C LEU A 80 10.92 -15.21 11.87
N ASN A 81 9.83 -14.71 12.47
CA ASN A 81 9.80 -14.22 13.86
C ASN A 81 10.94 -13.24 14.17
N THR A 82 11.39 -12.49 13.16
CA THR A 82 12.58 -11.64 13.23
C THR A 82 12.19 -10.19 12.99
N MET A 83 12.19 -9.40 14.05
CA MET A 83 11.89 -7.97 13.99
C MET A 83 13.16 -7.19 13.64
N VAL A 84 13.12 -6.41 12.57
CA VAL A 84 14.15 -5.41 12.28
C VAL A 84 13.90 -4.17 13.15
N LEU A 85 14.93 -3.76 13.90
CA LEU A 85 14.87 -2.66 14.86
C LEU A 85 15.47 -1.37 14.30
N ASP A 86 16.50 -1.50 13.47
CA ASP A 86 17.22 -0.38 12.86
C ASP A 86 17.97 -0.78 11.58
N ILE A 87 18.19 0.20 10.71
CA ILE A 87 18.99 0.06 9.48
C ILE A 87 19.88 1.30 9.37
N ASP A 88 21.18 1.12 9.20
CA ASP A 88 22.13 2.22 9.05
C ASP A 88 22.52 2.48 7.58
N LYS A 89 23.31 3.53 7.37
CA LYS A 89 23.78 3.95 6.03
C LYS A 89 24.80 2.98 5.41
N ASP A 90 25.44 2.16 6.25
CA ASP A 90 26.41 1.15 5.84
C ASP A 90 25.76 -0.21 5.53
N LYS A 91 24.42 -0.22 5.45
CA LYS A 91 23.58 -1.39 5.15
C LYS A 91 23.73 -2.51 6.19
N ASN A 92 23.94 -2.13 7.45
CA ASN A 92 23.76 -3.01 8.59
C ASN A 92 22.28 -3.01 9.01
N VAL A 93 21.75 -4.21 9.23
CA VAL A 93 20.38 -4.47 9.64
C VAL A 93 20.43 -5.06 11.05
N HIS A 94 19.97 -4.28 12.02
CA HIS A 94 19.87 -4.69 13.40
C HIS A 94 18.53 -5.39 13.61
N ALA A 95 18.56 -6.65 14.00
CA ALA A 95 17.35 -7.45 14.15
C ALA A 95 17.37 -8.26 15.45
N ILE A 96 16.17 -8.68 15.89
CA ILE A 96 16.02 -9.55 17.05
C ILE A 96 15.03 -10.66 16.75
N ASN A 97 15.35 -11.88 17.19
CA ASN A 97 14.43 -13.01 17.12
C ASN A 97 14.62 -13.95 18.34
N PRO A 98 13.66 -14.87 18.62
CA PRO A 98 13.74 -15.78 19.76
C PRO A 98 14.89 -16.80 19.71
N LYS A 99 15.42 -17.11 18.51
CA LYS A 99 16.40 -18.19 18.30
C LYS A 99 17.84 -17.69 18.47
N ASP A 100 18.16 -16.57 17.83
CA ASP A 100 19.50 -16.00 17.71
C ASP A 100 19.71 -14.81 18.67
N GLY A 101 18.62 -14.31 19.28
CA GLY A 101 18.65 -13.08 20.08
C GLY A 101 18.85 -11.86 19.19
N TYR A 102 19.63 -10.90 19.66
CA TYR A 102 20.00 -9.72 18.87
C TYR A 102 21.13 -10.07 17.90
N VAL A 103 20.93 -9.71 16.63
CA VAL A 103 21.89 -9.94 15.55
C VAL A 103 22.07 -8.70 14.70
N VAL A 104 23.25 -8.55 14.11
CA VAL A 104 23.56 -7.53 13.12
C VAL A 104 23.91 -8.23 11.82
N LEU A 105 23.14 -7.98 10.77
CA LEU A 105 23.28 -8.61 9.47
C LEU A 105 23.68 -7.53 8.46
N GLN A 106 24.68 -7.78 7.63
CA GLN A 106 25.15 -6.84 6.63
C GLN A 106 24.82 -7.32 5.21
N GLY A 107 24.24 -6.43 4.39
CA GLY A 107 23.94 -6.66 2.98
C GLY A 107 24.76 -5.76 2.05
N LYS A 108 25.08 -6.22 0.83
CA LYS A 108 25.59 -5.31 -0.22
C LYS A 108 24.49 -4.36 -0.70
N ALA A 109 23.24 -4.81 -0.73
CA ALA A 109 22.05 -3.99 -0.93
C ALA A 109 20.91 -4.40 0.02
N ILE A 110 19.97 -3.49 0.24
CA ILE A 110 18.76 -3.71 1.05
C ILE A 110 17.53 -3.33 0.23
N ILE A 111 16.46 -4.12 0.30
CA ILE A 111 15.12 -3.75 -0.20
C ILE A 111 14.17 -3.61 0.97
N LEU A 112 13.58 -2.41 1.11
CA LEU A 112 12.54 -2.11 2.10
C LEU A 112 11.17 -2.45 1.50
N SER A 113 10.44 -3.36 2.14
CA SER A 113 9.13 -3.84 1.68
C SER A 113 8.14 -4.08 2.82
N MET A 114 8.27 -3.30 3.89
CA MET A 114 7.50 -3.45 5.15
C MET A 114 6.01 -3.14 5.00
N GLY A 115 5.60 -2.55 3.88
CA GLY A 115 4.21 -2.23 3.59
C GLY A 115 3.70 -1.00 4.34
N CYS A 116 2.46 -1.07 4.80
CA CYS A 116 1.75 0.03 5.46
C CYS A 116 0.85 -0.50 6.59
N ARG A 117 0.48 0.38 7.50
CA ARG A 117 -0.43 0.11 8.61
C ARG A 117 -1.70 0.95 8.52
N GLU A 118 -2.76 0.48 9.15
CA GLU A 118 -4.04 1.19 9.16
C GLU A 118 -4.01 2.41 10.09
N ARG A 119 -4.80 3.42 9.73
CA ARG A 119 -5.09 4.54 10.61
C ARG A 119 -6.00 4.07 11.75
N THR A 120 -5.53 4.29 12.98
CA THR A 120 -6.31 4.02 14.18
C THR A 120 -7.24 5.19 14.49
N ARG A 121 -8.14 4.97 15.45
CA ARG A 121 -8.99 6.03 16.03
C ARG A 121 -8.21 7.29 16.39
N GLY A 122 -7.06 7.12 17.04
CA GLY A 122 -6.20 8.24 17.47
C GLY A 122 -5.64 9.01 16.28
N ALA A 123 -5.35 8.35 15.16
CA ALA A 123 -4.82 8.99 13.96
C ALA A 123 -5.84 9.92 13.26
N ILE A 124 -7.14 9.72 13.51
CA ILE A 124 -8.22 10.55 12.96
C ILE A 124 -9.03 11.30 14.04
N ASN A 125 -8.55 11.32 15.28
CA ASN A 125 -9.11 12.09 16.40
C ASN A 125 -10.61 11.89 16.64
N ILE A 126 -11.12 10.65 16.54
CA ILE A 126 -12.56 10.40 16.84
C ILE A 126 -12.83 10.68 18.33
N PRO A 127 -13.77 11.60 18.67
CA PRO A 127 -14.15 11.92 20.04
C PRO A 127 -14.91 10.79 20.75
N GLY A 128 -15.19 10.96 22.05
CA GLY A 128 -15.99 10.02 22.87
C GLY A 128 -15.20 9.13 23.84
N ASP A 129 -15.90 8.17 24.42
CA ASP A 129 -15.38 7.17 25.35
C ASP A 129 -14.39 6.19 24.69
N ARG A 130 -13.68 5.37 25.48
CA ARG A 130 -12.67 4.41 24.98
C ARG A 130 -12.99 2.94 25.35
N PRO A 131 -14.14 2.40 24.93
CA PRO A 131 -14.47 1.00 25.23
C PRO A 131 -13.69 0.02 24.33
N SER A 132 -13.72 -1.27 24.68
CA SER A 132 -13.46 -2.34 23.71
C SER A 132 -14.50 -2.35 22.58
N GLY A 133 -14.21 -3.02 21.47
CA GLY A 133 -15.12 -3.10 20.31
C GLY A 133 -14.82 -2.10 19.19
N VAL A 134 -13.77 -1.28 19.31
CA VAL A 134 -13.30 -0.41 18.22
C VAL A 134 -12.03 -1.01 17.63
N PHE A 135 -12.08 -1.41 16.36
CA PHE A 135 -10.97 -2.09 15.67
C PHE A 135 -10.66 -1.39 14.35
N THR A 136 -9.42 -1.49 13.88
CA THR A 136 -9.16 -1.26 12.46
C THR A 136 -9.72 -2.44 11.66
N ALA A 137 -10.04 -2.21 10.39
CA ALA A 137 -10.67 -3.23 9.56
C ALA A 137 -9.77 -4.46 9.36
N GLY A 138 -8.46 -4.26 9.17
CA GLY A 138 -7.46 -5.32 9.08
C GLY A 138 -7.27 -6.09 10.40
N ALA A 139 -7.32 -5.42 11.55
CA ALA A 139 -7.29 -6.13 12.84
C ALA A 139 -8.52 -7.05 13.02
N ALA A 140 -9.70 -6.55 12.68
CA ALA A 140 -10.91 -7.37 12.65
C ALA A 140 -10.82 -8.51 11.62
N GLN A 141 -10.21 -8.25 10.46
CA GLN A 141 -9.97 -9.27 9.44
C GLN A 141 -9.06 -10.38 9.96
N ARG A 142 -7.96 -10.05 10.67
CA ARG A 142 -7.08 -11.04 11.30
C ARG A 142 -7.84 -11.93 12.26
N TYR A 143 -8.62 -11.33 13.16
CA TYR A 143 -9.37 -12.10 14.15
C TYR A 143 -10.29 -13.12 13.51
N ILE A 144 -11.02 -12.74 12.47
CA ILE A 144 -11.97 -13.63 11.80
C ILE A 144 -11.24 -14.69 10.99
N ASN A 145 -10.31 -14.26 10.13
CA ASN A 145 -9.79 -15.09 9.05
C ASN A 145 -8.59 -15.95 9.46
N MET A 146 -7.84 -15.52 10.48
CA MET A 146 -6.68 -16.27 10.98
C MET A 146 -6.91 -16.88 12.35
N GLU A 147 -7.58 -16.17 13.25
CA GLU A 147 -7.69 -16.59 14.65
C GLU A 147 -9.05 -17.22 15.00
N GLY A 148 -10.05 -17.11 14.10
CA GLY A 148 -11.38 -17.69 14.29
C GLY A 148 -12.24 -16.98 15.35
N TYR A 149 -11.94 -15.72 15.68
CA TYR A 149 -12.69 -14.91 16.63
C TYR A 149 -13.58 -13.87 15.94
N MET A 150 -14.83 -13.78 16.37
CA MET A 150 -15.75 -12.72 15.93
C MET A 150 -15.55 -11.43 16.75
N PRO A 151 -15.23 -10.27 16.12
CA PRO A 151 -15.06 -8.99 16.81
C PRO A 151 -16.32 -8.49 17.54
N GLY A 152 -17.50 -8.86 17.03
CA GLY A 152 -18.79 -8.62 17.64
C GLY A 152 -19.95 -8.92 16.70
N LYS A 153 -21.16 -8.53 17.10
CA LYS A 153 -22.42 -8.97 16.47
C LYS A 153 -23.19 -7.86 15.76
N LYS A 154 -23.03 -6.60 16.18
CA LYS A 154 -23.67 -5.44 15.57
C LYS A 154 -22.61 -4.43 15.21
N VAL A 155 -22.41 -4.22 13.92
CA VAL A 155 -21.21 -3.58 13.38
C VAL A 155 -21.58 -2.31 12.64
N LEU A 156 -20.89 -1.22 12.95
CA LEU A 156 -20.82 -0.05 12.09
C LEU A 156 -19.41 0.04 11.50
N ILE A 157 -19.28 0.49 10.25
CA ILE A 157 -17.99 0.64 9.58
C ILE A 157 -17.81 2.10 9.19
N LEU A 158 -16.67 2.69 9.56
CA LEU A 158 -16.26 4.02 9.11
C LEU A 158 -15.22 3.89 7.99
N GLY A 159 -15.60 4.29 6.79
CA GLY A 159 -14.80 4.29 5.57
C GLY A 159 -15.36 3.31 4.53
N SER A 160 -15.57 3.81 3.30
CA SER A 160 -16.10 3.02 2.17
C SER A 160 -15.03 2.58 1.16
N GLY A 161 -13.75 2.65 1.53
CA GLY A 161 -12.69 2.03 0.72
C GLY A 161 -12.88 0.51 0.64
N ASP A 162 -12.21 -0.14 -0.32
CA ASP A 162 -12.38 -1.58 -0.59
C ASP A 162 -12.24 -2.46 0.66
N ILE A 163 -11.29 -2.15 1.55
CA ILE A 163 -11.11 -2.87 2.83
C ILE A 163 -12.40 -2.81 3.68
N GLY A 164 -12.99 -1.63 3.85
CA GLY A 164 -14.22 -1.44 4.62
C GLY A 164 -15.42 -2.15 3.99
N LEU A 165 -15.56 -2.08 2.66
CA LEU A 165 -16.62 -2.77 1.92
C LEU A 165 -16.48 -4.29 2.06
N ILE A 166 -15.30 -4.84 1.82
CA ILE A 166 -15.03 -6.28 1.92
C ILE A 166 -15.29 -6.76 3.35
N MET A 167 -14.93 -5.96 4.37
CA MET A 167 -15.25 -6.29 5.75
C MET A 167 -16.74 -6.22 6.07
N ALA A 168 -17.52 -5.33 5.44
CA ALA A 168 -18.99 -5.33 5.57
C ALA A 168 -19.58 -6.68 5.13
N ARG A 169 -19.15 -7.17 3.97
CA ARG A 169 -19.54 -8.50 3.47
C ARG A 169 -19.05 -9.60 4.40
N ARG A 170 -17.79 -9.56 4.81
CA ARG A 170 -17.17 -10.61 5.63
C ARG A 170 -17.86 -10.74 6.99
N MET A 171 -18.11 -9.64 7.68
CA MET A 171 -18.85 -9.63 8.95
C MET A 171 -20.25 -10.23 8.78
N THR A 172 -20.93 -9.90 7.68
CA THR A 172 -22.27 -10.42 7.38
C THR A 172 -22.26 -11.94 7.13
N LEU A 173 -21.30 -12.43 6.34
CA LEU A 173 -21.15 -13.86 6.05
C LEU A 173 -20.85 -14.68 7.31
N GLU A 174 -20.13 -14.11 8.27
CA GLU A 174 -19.83 -14.74 9.56
C GLU A 174 -20.94 -14.56 10.60
N GLY A 175 -22.08 -13.97 10.22
CA GLY A 175 -23.31 -13.91 11.02
C GLY A 175 -23.47 -12.65 11.88
N ALA A 176 -22.64 -11.62 11.71
CA ALA A 176 -22.88 -10.31 12.32
C ALA A 176 -23.88 -9.47 11.51
N LYS A 177 -24.64 -8.62 12.20
CA LYS A 177 -25.47 -7.59 11.56
C LYS A 177 -24.63 -6.34 11.33
N VAL A 178 -24.38 -6.00 10.08
CA VAL A 178 -23.77 -4.72 9.71
C VAL A 178 -24.89 -3.67 9.57
N GLU A 179 -24.89 -2.68 10.45
CA GLU A 179 -25.89 -1.61 10.49
C GLU A 179 -25.65 -0.54 9.41
N GLY A 180 -24.41 -0.44 8.90
CA GLY A 180 -24.08 0.43 7.79
C GLY A 180 -22.60 0.70 7.61
N VAL A 181 -22.29 1.26 6.45
CA VAL A 181 -20.98 1.83 6.12
C VAL A 181 -21.12 3.35 6.05
N VAL A 182 -20.19 4.06 6.67
CA VAL A 182 -20.22 5.53 6.81
C VAL A 182 -19.03 6.09 6.05
N GLU A 183 -19.26 7.05 5.16
CA GLU A 183 -18.24 7.65 4.31
C GLU A 183 -18.26 9.17 4.41
N LEU A 184 -17.07 9.75 4.62
CA LEU A 184 -16.88 11.18 4.76
C LEU A 184 -17.15 11.92 3.45
N MET A 185 -16.82 11.30 2.33
CA MET A 185 -16.97 11.87 1.00
C MET A 185 -18.41 11.74 0.47
N PRO A 186 -18.83 12.61 -0.46
CA PRO A 186 -20.13 12.51 -1.13
C PRO A 186 -20.22 11.35 -2.15
N TYR A 187 -19.20 10.48 -2.19
CA TYR A 187 -19.09 9.32 -3.05
C TYR A 187 -18.32 8.22 -2.32
N SER A 188 -18.50 6.96 -2.75
CA SER A 188 -17.73 5.83 -2.23
C SER A 188 -16.31 5.83 -2.77
N ASN A 189 -15.32 5.56 -1.91
CA ASN A 189 -13.92 5.41 -2.32
C ASN A 189 -13.58 3.99 -2.80
N GLY A 190 -14.43 3.00 -2.51
CA GLY A 190 -14.27 1.64 -3.01
C GLY A 190 -14.79 1.47 -4.43
N LEU A 191 -14.32 0.42 -5.10
CA LEU A 191 -14.69 0.09 -6.47
C LEU A 191 -16.20 -0.19 -6.58
N ASN A 192 -16.83 0.23 -7.68
CA ASN A 192 -18.26 0.02 -7.91
C ASN A 192 -18.69 -1.44 -7.76
N ARG A 193 -17.87 -2.39 -8.23
CA ARG A 193 -18.14 -3.83 -8.06
C ARG A 193 -18.28 -4.23 -6.58
N ASN A 194 -17.48 -3.64 -5.70
CA ASN A 194 -17.48 -3.95 -4.27
C ASN A 194 -18.67 -3.28 -3.57
N ILE A 195 -19.15 -2.13 -4.04
CA ILE A 195 -20.38 -1.53 -3.53
C ILE A 195 -21.57 -2.48 -3.76
N VAL A 196 -21.70 -3.00 -4.99
CA VAL A 196 -22.77 -3.95 -5.33
C VAL A 196 -22.61 -5.23 -4.50
N GLN A 197 -21.45 -5.89 -4.63
CA GLN A 197 -21.22 -7.22 -4.06
C GLN A 197 -21.09 -7.26 -2.54
N CYS A 198 -20.79 -6.13 -1.88
CA CYS A 198 -20.60 -6.10 -0.44
C CYS A 198 -21.72 -5.39 0.31
N LEU A 199 -22.41 -4.44 -0.33
CA LEU A 199 -23.48 -3.67 0.32
C LEU A 199 -24.85 -3.99 -0.25
N GLN A 200 -25.04 -3.86 -1.56
CA GLN A 200 -26.37 -4.02 -2.17
C GLN A 200 -26.88 -5.46 -2.07
N ASP A 201 -26.01 -6.45 -2.36
CA ASP A 201 -26.36 -7.87 -2.26
C ASP A 201 -26.72 -8.33 -0.82
N TYR A 202 -26.40 -7.51 0.18
CA TYR A 202 -26.62 -7.78 1.61
C TYR A 202 -27.52 -6.73 2.30
N ASP A 203 -28.15 -5.83 1.53
CA ASP A 203 -28.99 -4.75 2.03
C ASP A 203 -28.33 -3.88 3.12
N ILE A 204 -27.03 -3.61 2.99
CA ILE A 204 -26.27 -2.77 3.93
C ILE A 204 -26.33 -1.30 3.47
N PRO A 205 -26.81 -0.36 4.31
CA PRO A 205 -26.88 1.04 3.92
C PRO A 205 -25.49 1.70 3.88
N LEU A 206 -25.32 2.60 2.91
CA LEU A 206 -24.14 3.47 2.77
C LEU A 206 -24.53 4.93 3.08
N TYR A 207 -23.90 5.51 4.11
CA TYR A 207 -24.09 6.89 4.52
C TYR A 207 -22.95 7.77 3.99
N LEU A 208 -23.19 8.42 2.84
CA LEU A 208 -22.24 9.36 2.21
C LEU A 208 -22.30 10.75 2.86
N SER A 209 -21.20 11.50 2.85
CA SER A 209 -21.08 12.78 3.55
C SER A 209 -21.43 12.69 5.05
N HIS A 210 -21.04 11.61 5.72
CA HIS A 210 -21.21 11.42 7.15
C HIS A 210 -19.89 11.00 7.82
N THR A 211 -19.75 11.28 9.11
CA THR A 211 -18.63 10.78 9.91
C THR A 211 -19.06 10.47 11.34
N VAL A 212 -18.26 9.68 12.06
CA VAL A 212 -18.45 9.41 13.48
C VAL A 212 -18.09 10.67 14.28
N ILE A 213 -19.00 11.10 15.15
CA ILE A 213 -18.84 12.27 16.01
C ILE A 213 -18.89 11.95 17.50
N ASP A 214 -19.24 10.72 17.87
CA ASP A 214 -19.13 10.26 19.25
C ASP A 214 -19.10 8.73 19.33
N ILE A 215 -18.43 8.23 20.36
CA ILE A 215 -18.35 6.81 20.71
C ILE A 215 -18.78 6.71 22.17
N VAL A 216 -19.80 5.91 22.46
CA VAL A 216 -20.37 5.78 23.80
C VAL A 216 -20.27 4.34 24.28
N GLY A 217 -19.67 4.17 25.46
CA GLY A 217 -19.53 2.87 26.11
C GLY A 217 -18.43 2.87 27.15
N LYS A 218 -18.64 2.11 28.23
CA LYS A 218 -17.68 2.02 29.35
C LYS A 218 -16.63 0.94 29.12
N GLU A 219 -17.02 -0.33 29.19
CA GLU A 219 -16.13 -1.48 29.01
C GLU A 219 -16.16 -2.03 27.58
N ARG A 220 -17.35 -2.05 26.97
CA ARG A 220 -17.60 -2.42 25.58
C ARG A 220 -18.43 -1.34 24.91
N LEU A 221 -18.24 -1.20 23.59
CA LEU A 221 -19.00 -0.28 22.77
C LEU A 221 -20.50 -0.60 22.90
N GLN A 222 -21.29 0.45 23.09
CA GLN A 222 -22.75 0.33 23.20
C GLN A 222 -23.44 1.12 22.09
N LYS A 223 -22.83 2.25 21.70
CA LYS A 223 -23.43 3.16 20.72
C LYS A 223 -22.37 3.96 19.97
N VAL A 224 -22.62 4.19 18.69
CA VAL A 224 -21.86 5.12 17.85
C VAL A 224 -22.80 6.20 17.34
N VAL A 225 -22.36 7.45 17.39
CA VAL A 225 -23.10 8.59 16.85
C VAL A 225 -22.39 9.10 15.60
N ILE A 226 -23.14 9.24 14.51
CA ILE A 226 -22.67 9.85 13.27
C ILE A 226 -23.42 11.14 12.98
N ALA A 227 -22.85 12.02 12.17
CA ALA A 227 -23.52 13.20 11.67
C ALA A 227 -23.15 13.47 10.21
N GLN A 228 -24.00 14.20 9.49
CA GLN A 228 -23.67 14.74 8.18
C GLN A 228 -22.49 15.72 8.28
N VAL A 229 -21.71 15.85 7.20
CA VAL A 229 -20.63 16.83 7.11
C VAL A 229 -20.89 17.86 6.01
N ASP A 230 -20.40 19.09 6.24
CA ASP A 230 -20.43 20.16 5.24
C ASP A 230 -19.34 19.98 4.15
N GLU A 231 -19.27 20.89 3.19
CA GLU A 231 -18.25 20.89 2.12
C GLU A 231 -16.80 20.98 2.67
N LYS A 232 -16.63 21.50 3.89
CA LYS A 232 -15.36 21.57 4.61
C LYS A 232 -15.13 20.33 5.49
N ARG A 233 -15.96 19.29 5.34
CA ARG A 233 -15.91 18.01 6.05
C ARG A 233 -16.09 18.16 7.56
N ARG A 234 -16.82 19.19 7.99
CA ARG A 234 -17.12 19.44 9.41
C ARG A 234 -18.53 18.95 9.74
N PRO A 235 -18.74 18.27 10.88
CA PRO A 235 -20.06 17.82 11.29
C PRO A 235 -21.10 18.95 11.37
N ILE A 236 -22.30 18.67 10.89
CA ILE A 236 -23.46 19.57 10.92
C ILE A 236 -24.31 19.22 12.14
N LYS A 237 -24.40 20.13 13.09
CA LYS A 237 -25.22 19.96 14.31
C LYS A 237 -26.70 19.80 13.96
N GLY A 238 -27.39 18.89 14.63
CA GLY A 238 -28.81 18.58 14.39
C GLY A 238 -29.03 17.47 13.35
N THR A 239 -27.97 16.90 12.78
CA THR A 239 -28.03 15.79 11.81
C THR A 239 -27.61 14.45 12.41
N GLU A 240 -27.52 14.38 13.73
CA GLU A 240 -27.00 13.24 14.45
C GLU A 240 -27.89 12.01 14.27
N LYS A 241 -27.25 10.86 14.05
CA LYS A 241 -27.89 9.54 14.03
C LYS A 241 -27.17 8.62 14.98
N GLU A 242 -27.93 7.90 15.77
CA GLU A 242 -27.42 6.98 16.77
C GLU A 242 -27.58 5.54 16.31
N PHE A 243 -26.54 4.74 16.52
CA PHE A 243 -26.52 3.31 16.20
C PHE A 243 -26.14 2.52 17.45
N GLU A 244 -27.03 1.64 17.92
CA GLU A 244 -26.74 0.68 18.99
C GLU A 244 -25.93 -0.49 18.45
N VAL A 245 -24.60 -0.34 18.48
CA VAL A 245 -23.64 -1.30 17.95
C VAL A 245 -22.63 -1.70 19.01
N ASP A 246 -22.12 -2.92 18.90
CA ASP A 246 -21.09 -3.45 19.80
C ASP A 246 -19.70 -3.44 19.16
N THR A 247 -19.62 -3.12 17.86
CA THR A 247 -18.38 -3.07 17.09
C THR A 247 -18.35 -1.87 16.14
N LEU A 248 -17.25 -1.13 16.14
CA LEU A 248 -16.92 -0.11 15.14
C LEU A 248 -15.64 -0.52 14.42
N LEU A 249 -15.72 -0.72 13.10
CA LEU A 249 -14.55 -0.97 12.26
C LEU A 249 -14.09 0.32 11.59
N LEU A 250 -12.78 0.57 11.63
CA LEU A 250 -12.15 1.74 11.04
C LEU A 250 -11.39 1.34 9.78
N SER A 251 -11.87 1.82 8.62
CA SER A 251 -11.23 1.69 7.30
C SER A 251 -10.93 3.08 6.73
N VAL A 252 -10.14 3.86 7.47
CA VAL A 252 -9.98 5.32 7.29
C VAL A 252 -8.62 5.74 6.72
N GLY A 253 -8.05 4.86 5.88
CA GLY A 253 -6.78 5.07 5.20
C GLY A 253 -5.60 4.34 5.83
N LEU A 254 -4.51 4.29 5.06
CA LEU A 254 -3.29 3.56 5.36
C LEU A 254 -2.10 4.54 5.49
N ILE A 255 -1.10 4.15 6.28
CA ILE A 255 0.13 4.89 6.52
C ILE A 255 1.30 3.97 6.17
N PRO A 256 2.14 4.29 5.17
CA PRO A 256 3.37 3.55 4.90
C PRO A 256 4.26 3.39 6.15
N GLU A 257 4.80 2.19 6.37
CA GLU A 257 5.58 1.85 7.57
C GLU A 257 7.05 2.28 7.37
N ASN A 258 7.35 3.53 7.71
CA ASN A 258 8.62 4.21 7.36
C ASN A 258 9.45 4.65 8.57
N GLU A 259 9.18 4.15 9.76
CA GLU A 259 9.94 4.47 10.97
C GLU A 259 11.42 4.10 10.83
N LEU A 260 11.72 2.89 10.33
CA LEU A 260 13.09 2.46 10.05
C LEU A 260 13.77 3.36 9.01
N SER A 261 13.08 3.63 7.91
CA SER A 261 13.56 4.49 6.82
C SER A 261 13.88 5.91 7.32
N SER A 262 13.07 6.44 8.24
CA SER A 262 13.27 7.76 8.85
C SER A 262 14.55 7.81 9.67
N LYS A 263 14.76 6.79 10.51
CA LYS A 263 15.95 6.69 11.36
C LYS A 263 17.23 6.56 10.55
N ALA A 264 17.17 5.81 9.44
CA ALA A 264 18.26 5.70 8.47
C ALA A 264 18.58 7.03 7.75
N GLY A 265 17.65 8.00 7.79
CA GLY A 265 17.78 9.29 7.10
C GLY A 265 17.38 9.24 5.63
N ILE A 266 16.51 8.30 5.24
CA ILE A 266 15.97 8.20 3.88
C ILE A 266 14.94 9.31 3.64
N GLU A 267 15.03 9.98 2.50
CA GLU A 267 14.10 11.03 2.08
C GLU A 267 12.65 10.50 1.94
N LYS A 268 11.70 11.24 2.52
CA LYS A 268 10.27 10.93 2.43
C LYS A 268 9.55 11.83 1.44
N ASP A 269 8.52 11.27 0.81
CA ASP A 269 7.52 12.06 0.09
C ASP A 269 6.34 12.35 1.03
N MET A 270 6.16 13.62 1.38
CA MET A 270 5.07 14.06 2.29
C MET A 270 3.68 13.86 1.69
N ARG A 271 3.55 13.67 0.37
CA ARG A 271 2.27 13.48 -0.31
C ARG A 271 1.76 12.05 -0.18
N THR A 272 2.66 11.07 -0.31
CA THR A 272 2.34 9.64 -0.11
C THR A 272 2.55 9.20 1.35
N ASN A 273 3.28 9.99 2.14
CA ASN A 273 3.91 9.58 3.41
C ASN A 273 4.87 8.39 3.25
N GLY A 274 5.28 8.12 2.02
CA GLY A 274 6.18 7.07 1.62
C GLY A 274 7.61 7.57 1.44
N LEU A 275 8.38 6.84 0.64
CA LEU A 275 9.78 7.15 0.33
C LEU A 275 9.92 7.79 -1.05
N ILE A 276 10.87 8.70 -1.18
CA ILE A 276 11.31 9.19 -2.49
C ILE A 276 12.22 8.13 -3.10
N VAL A 277 11.89 7.71 -4.32
CA VAL A 277 12.65 6.70 -5.06
C VAL A 277 12.96 7.18 -6.48
N SER A 278 14.04 6.65 -7.04
CA SER A 278 14.39 6.77 -8.45
C SER A 278 13.58 5.81 -9.32
N GLU A 279 13.74 5.90 -10.64
CA GLU A 279 13.20 4.95 -11.60
C GLU A 279 13.65 3.52 -11.35
N SER A 280 14.78 3.31 -10.68
CA SER A 280 15.32 2.02 -10.29
C SER A 280 14.78 1.55 -8.93
N MET A 281 13.84 2.29 -8.33
CA MET A 281 13.35 2.10 -6.97
C MET A 281 14.42 2.28 -5.88
N GLU A 282 15.56 2.89 -6.22
CA GLU A 282 16.63 3.22 -5.28
C GLU A 282 16.23 4.47 -4.49
N THR A 283 16.46 4.44 -3.19
CA THR A 283 16.15 5.55 -2.28
C THR A 283 17.23 6.63 -2.33
N SER A 284 17.17 7.62 -1.43
CA SER A 284 18.25 8.61 -1.28
C SER A 284 19.56 8.03 -0.70
N ILE A 285 19.58 6.77 -0.27
CA ILE A 285 20.77 6.08 0.25
C ILE A 285 21.20 5.00 -0.74
N ASP A 286 22.47 5.08 -1.13
CA ASP A 286 23.10 4.18 -2.09
C ASP A 286 23.00 2.70 -1.69
N GLY A 287 22.44 1.89 -2.59
CA GLY A 287 22.22 0.46 -2.36
C GLY A 287 21.04 0.13 -1.44
N ILE A 288 20.24 1.12 -1.02
CA ILE A 288 18.96 0.88 -0.35
C ILE A 288 17.82 1.21 -1.31
N PHE A 289 17.02 0.20 -1.61
CA PHE A 289 15.85 0.25 -2.48
C PHE A 289 14.57 0.13 -1.65
N ALA A 290 13.44 0.54 -2.20
CA ALA A 290 12.15 0.38 -1.55
C ALA A 290 11.05 0.07 -2.57
N CYS A 291 10.08 -0.76 -2.21
CA CYS A 291 8.98 -1.11 -3.12
C CYS A 291 7.69 -1.52 -2.39
N GLY A 292 6.59 -1.45 -3.11
CA GLY A 292 5.25 -1.74 -2.62
C GLY A 292 4.71 -0.64 -1.70
N ASN A 293 3.85 -1.04 -0.77
CA ASN A 293 3.08 -0.09 0.05
C ASN A 293 3.90 0.77 1.01
N VAL A 294 5.20 0.51 1.16
CA VAL A 294 6.12 1.37 1.92
C VAL A 294 6.51 2.65 1.15
N VAL A 295 6.43 2.61 -0.19
CA VAL A 295 6.71 3.75 -1.09
C VAL A 295 5.44 4.54 -1.39
N HIS A 296 4.37 3.84 -1.73
CA HIS A 296 3.03 4.42 -1.92
C HIS A 296 2.00 3.30 -1.89
N VAL A 297 0.78 3.61 -1.44
CA VAL A 297 -0.28 2.62 -1.27
C VAL A 297 -0.87 2.25 -2.63
N HIS A 298 -0.82 0.97 -2.96
CA HIS A 298 -1.39 0.39 -4.18
C HIS A 298 -2.82 -0.11 -3.95
N ASP A 299 -3.66 -0.01 -4.99
CA ASP A 299 -5.01 -0.59 -4.96
C ASP A 299 -4.99 -2.09 -5.30
N LEU A 300 -4.00 -2.54 -6.07
CA LEU A 300 -3.88 -3.92 -6.56
C LEU A 300 -2.53 -4.51 -6.20
N VAL A 301 -2.55 -5.75 -5.68
CA VAL A 301 -1.31 -6.51 -5.40
C VAL A 301 -0.48 -6.74 -6.66
N ASP A 302 -1.13 -6.86 -7.83
CA ASP A 302 -0.44 -7.04 -9.09
C ASP A 302 0.51 -5.87 -9.42
N PHE A 303 0.14 -4.65 -9.03
CA PHE A 303 1.00 -3.48 -9.20
C PHE A 303 2.13 -3.46 -8.16
N VAL A 304 1.85 -3.88 -6.91
CA VAL A 304 2.89 -4.11 -5.90
C VAL A 304 3.95 -5.07 -6.42
N THR A 305 3.52 -6.19 -7.00
CA THR A 305 4.41 -7.20 -7.57
C THR A 305 5.18 -6.68 -8.77
N GLN A 306 4.52 -5.94 -9.68
CA GLN A 306 5.18 -5.34 -10.84
C GLN A 306 6.32 -4.39 -10.40
N GLU A 307 6.04 -3.49 -9.47
CA GLU A 307 7.02 -2.54 -8.92
C GLU A 307 8.14 -3.26 -8.16
N SER A 308 7.80 -4.30 -7.39
CA SER A 308 8.76 -5.02 -6.56
C SER A 308 9.71 -5.90 -7.36
N LYS A 309 9.25 -6.52 -8.46
CA LYS A 309 10.14 -7.19 -9.42
C LYS A 309 11.15 -6.20 -9.98
N HIS A 310 10.69 -5.01 -10.39
CA HIS A 310 11.58 -3.97 -10.90
C HIS A 310 12.64 -3.53 -9.87
N ALA A 311 12.26 -3.39 -8.59
CA ALA A 311 13.19 -3.13 -7.50
C ALA A 311 14.20 -4.28 -7.31
N GLY A 312 13.74 -5.54 -7.33
CA GLY A 312 14.61 -6.72 -7.24
C GLY A 312 15.64 -6.79 -8.37
N LYS A 313 15.21 -6.53 -9.60
CA LYS A 313 16.09 -6.46 -10.78
C LYS A 313 17.11 -5.32 -10.67
N SER A 314 16.67 -4.15 -10.20
CA SER A 314 17.54 -2.98 -10.04
C SER A 314 18.58 -3.19 -8.93
N ALA A 315 18.19 -3.79 -7.80
CA ALA A 315 19.12 -4.19 -6.75
C ALA A 315 20.13 -5.24 -7.23
N ALA A 316 19.70 -6.20 -8.06
CA ALA A 316 20.62 -7.18 -8.66
C ALA A 316 21.66 -6.50 -9.58
N LYS A 317 21.23 -5.55 -10.42
CA LYS A 317 22.15 -4.75 -11.23
C LYS A 317 23.11 -3.94 -10.38
N TYR A 318 22.65 -3.34 -9.27
CA TYR A 318 23.51 -2.61 -8.34
C TYR A 318 24.58 -3.51 -7.74
N ILE A 319 24.20 -4.71 -7.26
CA ILE A 319 25.12 -5.67 -6.64
C ILE A 319 26.21 -6.16 -7.63
N LYS A 320 25.90 -6.17 -8.93
CA LYS A 320 26.82 -6.56 -10.01
C LYS A 320 27.62 -5.40 -10.60
N ASP A 321 27.46 -4.18 -10.07
CA ASP A 321 28.03 -2.95 -10.62
C ASP A 321 27.56 -2.65 -12.07
N GLU A 322 26.36 -3.13 -12.43
CA GLU A 322 25.72 -2.95 -13.75
C GLU A 322 24.65 -1.83 -13.75
N LEU A 323 24.26 -1.35 -12.56
CA LEU A 323 23.29 -0.26 -12.44
C LEU A 323 23.94 1.05 -12.89
N LYS A 324 23.47 1.59 -14.00
CA LYS A 324 23.94 2.88 -14.51
C LYS A 324 23.50 3.99 -13.58
N LYS A 325 24.46 4.80 -13.14
CA LYS A 325 24.22 6.04 -12.40
C LYS A 325 24.46 7.24 -13.30
N GLY A 326 23.77 8.33 -13.02
CA GLY A 326 23.82 9.53 -13.85
C GLY A 326 23.16 10.71 -13.15
N GLU A 327 23.00 11.79 -13.89
CA GLU A 327 22.26 12.95 -13.43
C GLU A 327 20.76 12.61 -13.35
N ALA A 328 20.17 12.76 -12.16
CA ALA A 328 18.77 12.48 -11.95
C ALA A 328 17.91 13.72 -12.21
N ILE A 329 16.95 13.61 -13.12
CA ILE A 329 15.89 14.61 -13.33
C ILE A 329 14.71 14.33 -12.42
N LYS A 330 13.93 15.36 -12.06
CA LYS A 330 12.74 15.18 -11.23
C LYS A 330 11.50 14.97 -12.07
N ILE A 331 10.55 14.20 -11.53
CA ILE A 331 9.16 14.21 -11.98
C ILE A 331 8.38 15.20 -11.11
N ILE A 332 7.93 16.28 -11.73
CA ILE A 332 7.12 17.34 -11.14
C ILE A 332 5.65 16.99 -11.33
N ASN A 333 4.92 17.02 -10.21
CA ASN A 333 3.47 16.87 -10.22
C ASN A 333 2.86 18.17 -10.76
N GLY A 334 2.38 18.11 -11.99
CA GLY A 334 1.68 19.20 -12.64
C GLY A 334 0.22 19.29 -12.21
N GLN A 335 -0.58 19.99 -13.02
CA GLN A 335 -1.96 20.30 -12.66
C GLN A 335 -2.79 19.02 -12.47
N ASN A 336 -3.57 18.98 -11.39
CA ASN A 336 -4.49 17.89 -11.02
C ASN A 336 -3.84 16.54 -10.67
N ILE A 337 -2.50 16.45 -10.63
CA ILE A 337 -1.77 15.27 -10.17
C ILE A 337 -1.40 15.42 -8.70
N ASN A 338 -1.76 14.44 -7.88
CA ASN A 338 -1.45 14.44 -6.45
C ASN A 338 0.01 14.04 -6.20
N TYR A 339 0.43 12.89 -6.73
CA TYR A 339 1.81 12.39 -6.64
C TYR A 339 2.18 11.52 -7.84
N THR A 340 3.48 11.29 -8.00
CA THR A 340 4.07 10.35 -8.96
C THR A 340 5.09 9.45 -8.26
N VAL A 341 5.20 8.20 -8.71
CA VAL A 341 6.27 7.27 -8.32
C VAL A 341 6.78 6.59 -9.61
N PRO A 342 8.08 6.65 -9.91
CA PRO A 342 9.16 7.29 -9.14
C PRO A 342 9.08 8.83 -9.15
N GLN A 343 9.82 9.49 -8.27
CA GLN A 343 9.93 10.97 -8.22
C GLN A 343 11.20 11.48 -8.91
N LYS A 344 12.20 10.61 -9.10
CA LYS A 344 13.47 10.92 -9.75
C LYS A 344 13.71 9.93 -10.89
N VAL A 345 14.39 10.37 -11.95
CA VAL A 345 14.67 9.55 -13.13
C VAL A 345 16.11 9.75 -13.58
N THR A 346 16.83 8.66 -13.74
CA THR A 346 18.11 8.56 -14.43
C THR A 346 17.86 7.86 -15.76
N VAL A 347 17.85 8.60 -16.86
CA VAL A 347 17.44 8.07 -18.18
C VAL A 347 18.33 6.90 -18.63
N GLU A 348 19.62 6.95 -18.30
CA GLU A 348 20.59 5.92 -18.66
C GLU A 348 20.29 4.58 -17.98
N ALA A 349 19.71 4.61 -16.78
CA ALA A 349 19.37 3.45 -15.96
C ALA A 349 18.10 2.72 -16.45
N ILE A 350 17.26 3.39 -17.26
CA ILE A 350 16.03 2.79 -17.78
C ILE A 350 16.34 1.63 -18.72
N ASP A 351 15.74 0.48 -18.44
CA ASP A 351 15.83 -0.74 -19.25
C ASP A 351 14.53 -0.94 -20.05
N GLY A 352 14.53 -0.44 -21.29
CA GLY A 352 13.37 -0.47 -22.18
C GLY A 352 12.30 0.56 -21.84
N ASN A 353 11.56 0.36 -20.75
CA ASN A 353 10.42 1.21 -20.36
C ASN A 353 10.50 1.60 -18.88
N MET A 354 10.05 2.81 -18.56
CA MET A 354 9.75 3.24 -17.20
C MET A 354 8.24 3.27 -16.98
N THR A 355 7.77 2.69 -15.87
CA THR A 355 6.38 2.86 -15.43
C THR A 355 6.34 4.00 -14.42
N VAL A 356 5.40 4.92 -14.59
CA VAL A 356 5.12 5.96 -13.59
C VAL A 356 3.71 5.74 -13.06
N PHE A 357 3.61 5.46 -11.77
CA PHE A 357 2.36 5.40 -11.03
C PHE A 357 1.98 6.79 -10.53
N MET A 358 0.68 7.08 -10.45
CA MET A 358 0.18 8.37 -9.98
C MET A 358 -1.26 8.27 -9.48
N ARG A 359 -1.70 9.32 -8.79
CA ARG A 359 -3.12 9.56 -8.50
C ARG A 359 -3.51 10.98 -8.83
N VAL A 360 -4.73 11.16 -9.33
CA VAL A 360 -5.34 12.48 -9.53
C VAL A 360 -5.88 13.02 -8.20
N ASN A 361 -6.10 14.34 -8.13
CA ASN A 361 -6.60 14.99 -6.92
C ASN A 361 -8.14 15.12 -6.85
N ASN A 362 -8.86 14.83 -7.93
CA ASN A 362 -10.32 14.84 -8.00
C ASN A 362 -10.85 13.87 -9.08
N ILE A 363 -12.16 13.73 -9.19
CA ILE A 363 -12.81 12.98 -10.26
C ILE A 363 -12.78 13.81 -11.54
N TYR A 364 -12.31 13.19 -12.63
CA TYR A 364 -12.24 13.80 -13.95
C TYR A 364 -12.81 12.89 -15.04
N HIS A 365 -13.27 13.50 -16.12
CA HIS A 365 -13.79 12.79 -17.30
C HIS A 365 -13.22 13.39 -18.58
N ASN A 366 -12.93 12.51 -19.56
CA ASN A 366 -12.46 12.88 -20.89
C ASN A 366 -11.26 13.84 -20.87
N LYS A 367 -10.25 13.50 -20.07
CA LYS A 367 -9.01 14.27 -19.89
C LYS A 367 -7.82 13.60 -20.56
N VAL A 368 -6.73 14.34 -20.72
CA VAL A 368 -5.47 13.83 -21.27
C VAL A 368 -4.37 13.99 -20.24
N LEU A 369 -3.70 12.89 -19.89
CA LEU A 369 -2.45 12.93 -19.14
C LEU A 369 -1.34 13.33 -20.11
N VAL A 370 -0.61 14.39 -19.81
CA VAL A 370 0.46 14.91 -20.66
C VAL A 370 1.78 14.96 -19.89
N VAL A 371 2.85 14.47 -20.52
CA VAL A 371 4.21 14.51 -20.01
C VAL A 371 5.00 15.54 -20.81
N ARG A 372 5.60 16.52 -20.14
CA ARG A 372 6.39 17.59 -20.78
C ARG A 372 7.77 17.78 -20.16
N GLU A 373 8.71 18.25 -20.97
CA GLU A 373 9.95 18.89 -20.53
C GLU A 373 9.84 20.38 -20.87
N GLY A 374 9.63 21.23 -19.87
CA GLY A 374 9.23 22.63 -20.12
C GLY A 374 7.95 22.69 -20.96
N ASP A 375 8.00 23.36 -22.12
CA ASP A 375 6.87 23.47 -23.05
C ASP A 375 6.78 22.31 -24.06
N LYS A 376 7.80 21.46 -24.13
CA LYS A 376 7.87 20.36 -25.11
C LYS A 376 7.06 19.17 -24.63
N GLU A 377 6.03 18.80 -25.37
CA GLU A 377 5.30 17.54 -25.15
C GLU A 377 6.14 16.32 -25.53
N ILE A 378 6.26 15.38 -24.59
CA ILE A 378 6.98 14.12 -24.75
C ILE A 378 6.01 12.98 -25.06
N ALA A 379 4.88 12.93 -24.35
CA ALA A 379 3.85 11.91 -24.52
C ALA A 379 2.50 12.39 -23.98
N SER A 380 1.41 11.85 -24.54
CA SER A 380 0.05 12.10 -24.07
C SER A 380 -0.81 10.83 -24.08
N PHE A 381 -1.72 10.75 -23.10
CA PHE A 381 -2.55 9.56 -22.87
C PHE A 381 -3.99 9.97 -22.53
N LYS A 382 -4.95 9.59 -23.37
CA LYS A 382 -6.37 9.86 -23.14
C LYS A 382 -6.93 9.01 -22.00
N ARG A 383 -7.83 9.59 -21.22
CA ARG A 383 -8.55 8.94 -20.12
C ARG A 383 -10.02 9.34 -20.14
N ALA A 384 -10.90 8.35 -20.24
CA ALA A 384 -12.35 8.58 -20.22
C ALA A 384 -12.85 8.95 -18.82
N HIS A 385 -12.27 8.35 -17.79
CA HIS A 385 -12.59 8.57 -16.39
C HIS A 385 -11.32 8.42 -15.54
N LEU A 386 -11.21 9.23 -14.49
CA LEU A 386 -10.15 9.21 -13.49
C LEU A 386 -10.78 9.51 -12.13
N ALA A 387 -10.36 8.79 -11.09
CA ALA A 387 -10.79 9.03 -9.72
C ALA A 387 -9.58 8.98 -8.77
N PRO A 388 -9.59 9.74 -7.65
CA PRO A 388 -8.50 9.70 -6.68
C PRO A 388 -8.32 8.33 -6.01
N SER A 389 -9.40 7.54 -5.96
CA SER A 389 -9.39 6.17 -5.44
C SER A 389 -8.71 5.17 -6.37
N GLU A 390 -8.50 5.50 -7.65
CA GLU A 390 -7.91 4.60 -8.64
C GLU A 390 -6.46 5.02 -8.95
N MET A 391 -5.55 4.07 -8.80
CA MET A 391 -4.16 4.24 -9.19
C MET A 391 -4.02 4.24 -10.71
N GLU A 392 -3.48 5.33 -11.23
CA GLU A 392 -3.14 5.48 -12.63
C GLU A 392 -1.71 5.07 -12.89
N LYS A 393 -1.45 4.60 -14.11
CA LYS A 393 -0.09 4.40 -14.59
C LYS A 393 0.08 4.79 -16.05
N ILE A 394 1.28 5.27 -16.36
CA ILE A 394 1.74 5.45 -17.73
C ILE A 394 3.03 4.66 -17.93
N ILE A 395 3.29 4.27 -19.18
CA ILE A 395 4.51 3.59 -19.58
C ILE A 395 5.23 4.50 -20.55
N LEU A 396 6.46 4.88 -20.20
CA LEU A 396 7.32 5.75 -20.99
C LEU A 396 8.50 4.93 -21.53
N PRO A 397 8.53 4.66 -22.84
CA PRO A 397 9.69 4.05 -23.47
C PRO A 397 10.91 4.95 -23.32
N ARG A 398 12.08 4.35 -23.03
CA ARG A 398 13.35 5.07 -22.91
C ARG A 398 13.62 5.97 -24.11
N LYS A 399 13.27 5.52 -25.32
CA LYS A 399 13.43 6.29 -26.57
C LYS A 399 12.75 7.66 -26.55
N LEU A 400 11.65 7.82 -25.82
CA LEU A 400 10.97 9.12 -25.68
C LEU A 400 11.70 10.05 -24.71
N LEU A 401 12.55 9.49 -23.85
CA LEU A 401 13.29 10.21 -22.81
C LEU A 401 14.74 10.51 -23.23
N GLU A 402 15.19 10.00 -24.37
CA GLU A 402 16.53 10.25 -24.89
C GLU A 402 16.73 11.74 -25.19
N GLY A 403 17.78 12.32 -24.60
CA GLY A 403 18.14 13.73 -24.78
C GLY A 403 17.40 14.70 -23.88
N ILE A 404 16.48 14.22 -23.02
CA ILE A 404 15.87 15.02 -21.96
C ILE A 404 16.93 15.36 -20.90
N LYS A 405 17.00 16.62 -20.52
CA LYS A 405 17.93 17.14 -19.48
C LYS A 405 17.21 17.92 -18.40
N GLY A 406 15.98 18.38 -18.65
CA GLY A 406 15.15 19.10 -17.70
C GLY A 406 14.21 18.18 -16.94
N ASP A 407 13.59 18.74 -15.90
CA ASP A 407 12.55 18.08 -15.12
C ASP A 407 11.33 17.74 -16.00
N LEU A 408 10.75 16.57 -15.76
CA LEU A 408 9.53 16.11 -16.41
C LEU A 408 8.33 16.59 -15.61
N THR A 409 7.37 17.26 -16.25
CA THR A 409 6.10 17.61 -15.62
C THR A 409 5.00 16.68 -16.13
N ILE A 410 4.28 16.02 -15.22
CA ILE A 410 3.09 15.23 -15.55
C ILE A 410 1.85 16.00 -15.10
N SER A 411 1.00 16.39 -16.04
CA SER A 411 -0.24 17.14 -15.82
C SER A 411 -1.44 16.40 -16.39
N LEU A 412 -2.64 16.72 -15.89
CA LEU A 412 -3.90 16.31 -16.50
C LEU A 412 -4.63 17.52 -17.08
N GLU A 413 -4.87 17.49 -18.40
CA GLU A 413 -5.41 18.59 -19.21
C GLU A 413 -6.81 18.32 -19.74
#